data_AF-A0A8S9SVP8-F1
#
_entry.id   AF-A0A8S9SVP8-F1
#
_cell.length_a   1.000
_cell.length_b   1.000
_cell.length_c   1.000
_cell.angle_alpha   90.00
_cell.angle_beta   90.00
_cell.angle_gamma   90.00
#
_symmetry.space_group_name_H-M   'P 1'
#
loop_
_entity.id
_entity.type
_entity.pdbx_description
1 polymer ?
#
loop_
_entity_poly.entity_id
_entity_poly.type
_entity_poly.pdbx_seq_one_letter_code
_entity_poly.pdbx_strand_id
1 'polypeptide(L)'
;MALAISQAEKTAVFVDETAKKDPTLKASFTECHKAYLAVVADLKSANVKLKLSPDTAHYDVRASNDKIRRVAELVGTNSDTASTTLKEMTMQMEKLLDLAAGAADAVDDDDENIHRRV
;
A
#
# COMPACT_ATOMS: atom_id res chain seq x y z
N MET A 1 1.44 -0.25 -11.14
CA MET A 1 1.35 -0.90 -9.81
C MET A 1 2.65 -1.57 -9.32
N ALA A 2 3.53 -2.08 -10.18
CA ALA A 2 4.78 -2.76 -9.76
C ALA A 2 5.66 -1.95 -8.78
N LEU A 3 5.79 -0.64 -8.99
CA LEU A 3 6.54 0.24 -8.08
C LEU A 3 5.92 0.29 -6.68
N ALA A 4 4.60 0.39 -6.59
CA ALA A 4 3.84 0.39 -5.33
C ALA A 4 4.03 -0.94 -4.58
N ILE A 5 3.99 -2.08 -5.29
CA ILE A 5 4.24 -3.41 -4.72
C ILE A 5 5.66 -3.48 -4.14
N SER A 6 6.67 -3.09 -4.93
CA SER A 6 8.07 -3.14 -4.50
C SER A 6 8.33 -2.26 -3.27
N GLN A 7 7.73 -1.07 -3.21
CA GLN A 7 7.83 -0.20 -2.04
C GLN A 7 7.16 -0.82 -0.80
N ALA A 8 5.97 -1.41 -0.96
CA ALA A 8 5.28 -2.07 0.15
C ALA A 8 6.08 -3.27 0.69
N GLU A 9 6.65 -4.10 -0.20
CA GLU A 9 7.53 -5.22 0.18
C GLU A 9 8.78 -4.74 0.92
N LYS A 10 9.45 -3.69 0.40
CA LYS A 10 10.61 -3.09 1.06
C LYS A 10 10.26 -2.56 2.46
N THR A 11 9.09 -1.94 2.60
CA THR A 11 8.65 -1.40 3.88
C THR A 11 8.30 -2.51 4.87
N ALA A 12 7.65 -3.59 4.42
CA ALA A 12 7.38 -4.78 5.21
C ALA A 12 8.66 -5.36 5.82
N VAL A 13 9.72 -5.50 5.01
CA VAL A 13 11.03 -5.98 5.47
C VAL A 13 11.63 -5.04 6.51
N PHE A 14 11.60 -3.72 6.26
CA PHE A 14 12.13 -2.74 7.20
C PHE A 14 11.47 -2.83 8.58
N VAL A 15 10.14 -2.94 8.63
CA VAL A 15 9.43 -3.00 9.91
C VAL A 15 9.63 -4.33 10.64
N ASP A 16 9.69 -5.44 9.92
CA ASP A 16 9.98 -6.76 10.49
C ASP A 16 11.38 -6.82 11.10
N GLU A 17 12.39 -6.33 10.36
CA GLU A 17 13.76 -6.27 10.87
C GLU A 17 13.89 -5.36 12.08
N THR A 18 13.22 -4.22 12.09
CA THR A 18 13.26 -3.28 13.22
C THR A 18 12.58 -3.89 14.44
N ALA A 19 11.42 -4.54 14.29
CA ALA A 19 10.72 -5.21 15.39
C ALA A 19 11.56 -6.31 16.07
N LYS A 20 12.46 -6.95 15.31
CA LYS A 20 13.39 -7.97 15.82
C LYS A 20 14.56 -7.36 16.61
N LYS A 21 14.97 -6.13 16.26
CA LYS A 21 16.14 -5.44 16.84
C LYS A 21 15.76 -4.58 18.06
N ASP A 22 14.58 -3.95 18.04
CA ASP A 22 14.14 -3.05 19.09
C ASP A 22 12.89 -3.60 19.82
N PRO A 23 13.03 -4.08 21.07
CA PRO A 23 11.91 -4.58 21.86
C PRO A 23 10.83 -3.54 22.14
N THR A 24 11.17 -2.24 22.19
CA THR A 24 10.23 -1.16 22.51
C THR A 24 9.27 -0.88 21.36
N LEU A 25 9.72 -1.11 20.12
CA LEU A 25 8.93 -0.93 18.91
C LEU A 25 8.24 -2.21 18.44
N LYS A 26 8.59 -3.37 19.02
CA LYS A 26 8.16 -4.69 18.56
C LYS A 26 6.66 -4.81 18.32
N ALA A 27 5.83 -4.34 19.26
CA ALA A 27 4.38 -4.45 19.14
C ALA A 27 3.84 -3.62 17.96
N SER A 28 4.13 -2.33 17.92
CA SER A 28 3.70 -1.42 16.85
C SER A 28 4.22 -1.85 15.48
N PHE A 29 5.49 -2.25 15.40
CA PHE A 29 6.11 -2.62 14.12
C PHE A 29 5.67 -3.99 13.62
N THR A 30 5.30 -4.92 14.50
CA THR A 30 4.66 -6.18 14.10
C THR A 30 3.30 -5.92 13.46
N GLU A 31 2.50 -5.01 14.01
CA GLU A 31 1.22 -4.62 13.41
C GLU A 31 1.41 -3.87 12.08
N CYS A 32 2.42 -2.99 12.00
CA CYS A 32 2.79 -2.36 10.73
C CYS A 32 3.23 -3.40 9.68
N HIS A 33 3.96 -4.44 10.08
CA HIS A 33 4.38 -5.52 9.18
C HIS A 33 3.16 -6.23 8.58
N LYS A 34 2.19 -6.62 9.40
CA LYS A 34 0.94 -7.23 8.94
C LYS A 34 0.18 -6.32 7.98
N ALA A 35 0.10 -5.02 8.29
CA ALA A 35 -0.56 -4.04 7.42
C ALA A 35 0.12 -3.97 6.04
N TYR A 36 1.46 -3.90 5.99
CA TYR A 36 2.18 -3.88 4.72
C TYR A 36 2.08 -5.20 3.94
N LEU A 37 2.07 -6.36 4.59
CA LEU A 37 1.82 -7.63 3.90
C LEU A 37 0.43 -7.67 3.26
N ALA A 38 -0.58 -7.15 3.94
CA ALA A 38 -1.91 -7.03 3.39
C ALA A 38 -1.97 -6.05 2.20
N VAL A 39 -1.27 -4.90 2.28
CA VAL A 39 -1.11 -3.98 1.13
C VAL A 39 -0.43 -4.65 -0.06
N VAL A 40 0.62 -5.46 0.18
CA VAL A 40 1.27 -6.23 -0.90
C VAL A 40 0.28 -7.20 -1.56
N ALA A 41 -0.54 -7.89 -0.78
CA ALA A 41 -1.55 -8.82 -1.30
C ALA A 41 -2.61 -8.09 -2.16
N ASP A 42 -3.13 -6.97 -1.65
CA ASP A 42 -4.12 -6.16 -2.37
C ASP A 42 -3.55 -5.60 -3.68
N LEU A 43 -2.32 -5.08 -3.67
CA LEU A 43 -1.70 -4.53 -4.88
C LEU A 43 -1.36 -5.60 -5.91
N LYS A 44 -0.98 -6.80 -5.48
CA LYS A 44 -0.79 -7.95 -6.39
C LYS A 44 -2.13 -8.38 -6.99
N SER A 45 -3.19 -8.42 -6.18
CA SER A 45 -4.55 -8.68 -6.65
C SER A 45 -5.00 -7.64 -7.68
N ALA A 46 -4.88 -6.36 -7.35
CA ALA A 46 -5.22 -5.26 -8.26
C ALA A 46 -4.45 -5.35 -9.58
N ASN A 47 -3.16 -5.66 -9.54
CA ASN A 47 -2.34 -5.77 -10.75
C ASN A 47 -2.77 -6.91 -11.67
N VAL A 48 -3.30 -8.02 -11.13
CA VAL A 48 -3.89 -9.11 -11.93
C VAL A 48 -5.25 -8.68 -12.50
N LYS A 49 -6.08 -8.04 -11.68
CA LYS A 49 -7.46 -7.65 -12.04
C LYS A 49 -7.51 -6.48 -13.01
N LEU A 50 -6.47 -5.64 -13.08
CA LEU A 50 -6.43 -4.43 -13.91
C LEU A 50 -6.82 -4.65 -15.38
N LYS A 51 -6.60 -5.87 -15.92
CA LYS A 51 -6.95 -6.21 -17.31
C LYS A 51 -8.27 -6.97 -17.47
N LEU A 52 -8.88 -7.39 -16.37
CA LEU A 52 -10.03 -8.29 -16.34
C LEU A 52 -11.28 -7.63 -15.75
N SER A 53 -11.08 -6.74 -14.77
CA SER A 53 -12.10 -6.05 -13.98
C SER A 53 -11.42 -4.83 -13.33
N PRO A 54 -11.24 -3.74 -14.10
CA PRO A 54 -10.54 -2.54 -13.63
C PRO A 54 -11.22 -1.89 -12.42
N ASP A 55 -12.56 -1.89 -12.38
CA ASP A 55 -13.40 -1.51 -11.23
C ASP A 55 -12.98 -2.23 -9.92
N THR A 56 -12.79 -3.56 -9.97
CA THR A 56 -12.36 -4.34 -8.81
C THR A 56 -10.90 -4.10 -8.49
N ALA A 57 -10.05 -3.83 -9.49
CA ALA A 57 -8.66 -3.44 -9.26
C ALA A 57 -8.57 -2.09 -8.51
N HIS A 58 -9.41 -1.12 -8.87
CA HIS A 58 -9.50 0.16 -8.17
C HIS A 58 -9.98 0.01 -6.73
N TYR A 59 -10.95 -0.89 -6.47
CA TYR A 59 -11.38 -1.22 -5.10
C TYR A 59 -10.23 -1.77 -4.24
N ASP A 60 -9.46 -2.73 -4.77
CA ASP A 60 -8.32 -3.32 -4.06
C ASP A 60 -7.24 -2.26 -3.74
N VAL A 61 -6.98 -1.32 -4.64
CA VAL A 61 -6.06 -0.19 -4.36
C VAL A 61 -6.60 0.69 -3.23
N ARG A 62 -7.89 1.04 -3.25
CA ARG A 62 -8.49 1.84 -2.16
C ARG A 62 -8.46 1.13 -0.82
N ALA A 63 -8.65 -0.19 -0.80
CA ALA A 63 -8.53 -0.98 0.44
C ALA A 63 -7.11 -0.91 1.05
N SER A 64 -6.08 -0.64 0.26
CA SER A 64 -4.71 -0.43 0.75
C SER A 64 -4.58 0.87 1.54
N ASN A 65 -5.34 1.93 1.21
CA ASN A 65 -5.27 3.22 1.91
C ASN A 65 -5.66 3.12 3.39
N ASP A 66 -6.69 2.34 3.73
CA ASP A 66 -7.09 2.12 5.12
C ASP A 66 -5.98 1.46 5.94
N LYS A 67 -5.24 0.53 5.33
CA LYS A 67 -4.12 -0.17 5.96
C LYS A 67 -2.93 0.76 6.19
N ILE A 68 -2.66 1.64 5.24
CA ILE A 68 -1.61 2.66 5.36
C ILE A 68 -1.98 3.72 6.41
N ARG A 69 -3.24 4.14 6.49
CA ARG A 69 -3.72 4.99 7.57
C ARG A 69 -3.51 4.35 8.95
N ARG A 70 -3.75 3.04 9.06
CA ARG A 70 -3.49 2.29 10.29
C ARG A 70 -2.01 2.31 10.68
N VAL A 71 -1.08 2.21 9.73
CA VAL A 71 0.36 2.37 9.97
C VAL A 71 0.66 3.76 10.51
N ALA A 72 0.14 4.82 9.87
CA ALA A 72 0.36 6.20 10.29
C ALA A 72 -0.12 6.44 11.73
N GLU A 73 -1.27 5.89 12.12
CA GLU A 73 -1.79 5.95 13.50
C GLU A 73 -0.87 5.23 14.51
N LEU A 74 -0.33 4.07 14.13
CA LEU A 74 0.52 3.25 15.01
C LEU A 74 1.88 3.88 15.32
N VAL A 75 2.42 4.70 14.41
CA VAL A 75 3.74 5.33 14.61
C VAL A 75 3.68 6.85 14.74
N GLY A 76 2.50 7.46 14.63
CA GLY A 76 2.29 8.91 14.56
C GLY A 76 2.94 9.69 15.71
N THR A 77 2.89 9.17 16.93
CA THR A 77 3.44 9.81 18.13
C THR A 77 4.92 9.50 18.40
N ASN A 78 5.48 8.49 17.73
CA ASN A 78 6.85 8.06 17.97
C ASN A 78 7.84 9.02 17.29
N SER A 79 8.92 9.38 17.98
CA SER A 79 9.95 10.30 17.49
C SER A 79 11.31 9.64 17.28
N ASP A 80 11.42 8.33 17.49
CA ASP A 80 12.65 7.60 17.21
C ASP A 80 12.94 7.55 15.70
N THR A 81 14.21 7.32 15.37
CA THR A 81 14.68 7.32 13.98
C THR A 81 13.96 6.29 13.11
N ALA A 82 13.65 5.10 13.65
CA ALA A 82 13.00 4.06 12.87
C ALA A 82 11.53 4.41 12.60
N SER A 83 10.80 4.94 13.57
CA SER A 83 9.43 5.42 13.38
C SER A 83 9.39 6.62 12.42
N THR A 84 10.37 7.52 12.46
CA THR A 84 10.49 8.63 11.50
C THR A 84 10.71 8.11 10.08
N THR A 85 11.61 7.13 9.92
CA THR A 85 11.86 6.46 8.63
C THR A 85 10.57 5.77 8.13
N LEU A 86 9.84 5.09 9.02
CA LEU A 86 8.59 4.45 8.65
C LEU A 86 7.56 5.47 8.17
N LYS A 87 7.38 6.61 8.86
CA LYS A 87 6.48 7.69 8.41
C LYS A 87 6.82 8.17 7.00
N GLU A 88 8.10 8.35 6.69
CA GLU A 88 8.53 8.73 5.34
C GLU A 88 8.20 7.67 4.29
N MET A 89 8.44 6.39 4.60
CA MET A 89 8.07 5.28 3.72
C MET A 89 6.55 5.16 3.55
N THR A 90 5.77 5.44 4.60
CA THR A 90 4.30 5.50 4.59
C THR A 90 3.82 6.64 3.69
N MET A 91 4.36 7.85 3.81
CA MET A 91 4.03 8.96 2.91
C MET A 91 4.38 8.68 1.44
N GLN A 92 5.50 7.99 1.19
CA GLN A 92 5.84 7.53 -0.16
C GLN A 92 4.80 6.52 -0.68
N MET A 93 4.35 5.62 0.19
CA MET A 93 3.34 4.63 -0.15
C MET A 93 1.99 5.27 -0.48
N GLU A 94 1.54 6.26 0.29
CA GLU A 94 0.30 7.02 0.03
C GLU A 94 0.30 7.61 -1.39
N LYS A 95 1.38 8.29 -1.78
CA LYS A 95 1.54 8.85 -3.13
C LYS A 95 1.52 7.78 -4.22
N LEU A 96 2.11 6.62 -3.96
CA LEU A 96 2.11 5.50 -4.90
C LEU A 96 0.73 4.83 -5.01
N LEU A 97 -0.05 4.81 -3.93
CA LEU A 97 -1.43 4.35 -3.94
C LEU A 97 -2.33 5.30 -4.73
N ASP A 98 -2.18 6.61 -4.56
CA ASP A 98 -2.90 7.61 -5.35
C ASP A 98 -2.60 7.45 -6.86
N LEU A 99 -1.32 7.28 -7.22
CA LEU A 99 -0.92 7.00 -8.60
C LEU A 99 -1.48 5.66 -9.12
N ALA A 100 -1.50 4.62 -8.28
CA ALA A 100 -2.07 3.33 -8.66
C ALA A 100 -3.59 3.40 -8.85
N ALA A 101 -4.29 4.19 -8.04
CA ALA A 101 -5.72 4.40 -8.14
C ALA A 101 -6.07 5.14 -9.43
N GLY A 102 -5.41 6.27 -9.70
CA GLY A 102 -5.62 7.02 -10.95
C GLY A 102 -5.27 6.22 -12.20
N ALA A 103 -4.26 5.34 -12.14
CA ALA A 103 -3.93 4.44 -13.24
C ALA A 103 -4.98 3.34 -13.44
N ALA A 104 -5.64 2.87 -12.38
CA ALA A 104 -6.73 1.89 -12.48
C ALA A 104 -7.99 2.52 -13.06
N ASP A 105 -8.34 3.72 -12.59
CA ASP A 105 -9.48 4.53 -13.05
C ASP A 105 -9.37 4.83 -14.56
N ALA A 106 -8.19 5.25 -15.03
CA ALA A 106 -7.96 5.51 -16.45
C ALA A 106 -8.13 4.26 -17.34
N VAL A 107 -7.81 3.07 -16.84
CA VAL A 107 -8.02 1.81 -17.58
C VAL A 107 -9.49 1.43 -17.61
N ASP A 108 -10.23 1.69 -16.53
CA ASP A 108 -11.68 1.47 -16.43
C ASP A 108 -12.45 2.36 -17.44
N ASP A 109 -12.11 3.65 -17.47
CA ASP A 109 -12.70 4.63 -18.40
C ASP A 109 -12.45 4.28 -19.88
N ASP A 110 -11.27 3.76 -20.20
CA ASP A 110 -10.93 3.32 -21.56
C ASP A 110 -11.74 2.06 -21.95
N ASP A 111 -11.92 1.11 -21.04
CA ASP A 111 -12.73 -0.11 -21.28
C ASP A 111 -14.21 0.23 -21.50
N GLU A 112 -14.78 1.09 -20.64
CA GLU A 112 -16.15 1.59 -20.81
C GLU A 112 -16.34 2.31 -22.17
N ASN A 113 -15.37 3.12 -22.59
CA ASN A 113 -15.44 3.83 -23.85
C ASN A 113 -15.33 2.91 -25.07
N ILE A 114 -14.60 1.80 -24.97
CA ILE A 114 -14.58 0.77 -26.03
C ILE A 114 -15.96 0.08 -26.11
N HIS A 115 -16.56 -0.24 -24.98
CA HIS A 115 -17.88 -0.90 -24.93
C HIS A 115 -19.05 0.00 -25.33
N ARG A 116 -18.93 1.33 -25.26
CA ARG A 116 -19.96 2.28 -25.76
C ARG A 116 -19.87 2.60 -27.25
N ARG A 117 -18.80 2.19 -27.94
CA ARG A 117 -18.57 2.49 -29.37
C ARG A 117 -19.09 1.41 -30.33
N VAL A 118 -19.73 0.36 -29.81
CA VAL A 118 -20.36 -0.73 -30.57
C VAL A 118 -21.88 -0.57 -30.64
#